data_AF-A0A1F5B3K7-F1
#
_entry.id   AF-A0A1F5B3K7-F1
#
_cell.length_a   1.000
_cell.length_b   1.000
_cell.length_c   1.000
_cell.angle_alpha   90.00
_cell.angle_beta   90.00
_cell.angle_gamma   90.00
#
_symmetry.space_group_name_H-M   'P 1'
#
loop_
_entity.id
_entity.type
_entity.pdbx_description
1 polymer ?
#
loop_
_entity_poly.entity_id
_entity_poly.type
_entity_poly.pdbx_seq_one_letter_code
_entity_poly.pdbx_strand_id
1 'polypeptide(L)'
;MYQRIVGCLVIFVILGAGVSCKKIGTPGPGEQNLAVQKLTKTDSIPTTWGKLVSVSSVPGIEHWVQLWFQDDGGVIRMVPYNVSDNFLSSQGRIISRD
;
A
#
# COMPACT_ATOMS: atom_id res chain seq x y z
N MET A 1 51.03 17.89 -3.71
CA MET A 1 50.74 16.48 -3.36
C MET A 1 49.37 16.34 -2.67
N TYR A 2 49.05 17.16 -1.66
CA TYR A 2 47.75 17.16 -0.97
C TYR A 2 46.51 17.36 -1.87
N GLN A 3 46.55 18.27 -2.84
CA GLN A 3 45.40 18.48 -3.76
C GLN A 3 45.04 17.24 -4.60
N ARG A 4 46.04 16.41 -4.96
CA ARG A 4 45.80 15.16 -5.70
C ARG A 4 45.14 14.10 -4.82
N ILE A 5 45.51 14.05 -3.54
CA ILE A 5 44.95 13.10 -2.57
C ILE A 5 43.49 13.45 -2.25
N VAL A 6 43.19 14.74 -2.06
CA VAL A 6 41.82 15.23 -1.82
C VAL A 6 40.93 14.94 -3.04
N GLY A 7 41.43 15.16 -4.26
CA GLY A 7 40.70 14.83 -5.48
C GLY A 7 40.33 13.35 -5.59
N CYS A 8 41.28 12.44 -5.29
CA CYS A 8 41.01 11.01 -5.28
C CYS A 8 39.96 10.62 -4.22
N LEU A 9 40.04 11.19 -3.02
CA LEU A 9 39.08 10.93 -1.94
C LEU A 9 37.65 11.32 -2.33
N VAL A 10 37.48 12.49 -2.96
CA VAL A 10 36.16 12.94 -3.41
C VAL A 10 35.57 12.01 -4.47
N ILE A 11 36.39 11.54 -5.42
CA ILE A 11 35.97 10.59 -6.45
C ILE A 11 35.53 9.26 -5.83
N PHE A 12 36.30 8.74 -4.85
CA PHE A 12 35.94 7.51 -4.14
C PHE A 12 34.62 7.65 -3.34
N VAL A 13 34.38 8.81 -2.72
CA VAL A 13 33.13 9.07 -1.99
C VAL A 13 31.93 9.11 -2.94
N ILE A 14 32.05 9.77 -4.10
CA ILE A 14 30.97 9.85 -5.09
C ILE A 14 30.66 8.48 -5.68
N LEU A 15 31.69 7.69 -6.01
CA LEU A 15 31.53 6.33 -6.52
C LEU A 15 30.89 5.41 -5.45
N GLY A 16 31.31 5.53 -4.19
CA GLY A 16 30.75 4.78 -3.06
C GLY A 16 29.27 5.07 -2.81
N ALA A 17 28.85 6.33 -2.91
CA ALA A 17 27.45 6.72 -2.75
C ALA A 17 26.55 6.13 -3.85
N GLY A 18 27.05 6.03 -5.08
CA GLY A 18 26.32 5.43 -6.21
C GLY A 18 26.00 3.95 -6.01
N VAL A 19 26.92 3.18 -5.40
CA VAL A 19 26.71 1.74 -5.12
C VAL A 19 25.72 1.48 -3.98
N SER A 20 25.55 2.45 -3.08
CA SER A 20 24.56 2.35 -1.99
C SER A 20 23.12 2.60 -2.47
N CYS A 21 22.93 3.22 -3.64
CA CYS A 21 21.62 3.37 -4.27
C CYS A 21 21.20 2.11 -5.05
N LYS A 22 21.35 0.94 -4.43
CA LYS A 22 20.75 -0.28 -4.99
C LYS A 22 19.24 -0.15 -4.87
N LYS A 23 18.53 -0.23 -6.00
CA LYS A 23 17.05 -0.26 -6.04
C LYS A 23 16.58 -1.31 -5.03
N ILE A 24 15.83 -0.88 -4.02
CA ILE A 24 15.07 -1.81 -3.16
C ILE A 24 14.26 -2.68 -4.12
N GLY A 25 14.36 -4.00 -3.98
CA GLY A 25 13.94 -4.97 -4.98
C GLY A 25 12.54 -4.72 -5.53
N THR A 26 12.22 -5.31 -6.68
CA THR A 26 10.84 -5.30 -7.17
C THR A 26 9.94 -5.89 -6.09
N PRO A 27 8.84 -5.21 -5.69
CA PRO A 27 7.84 -5.84 -4.84
C PRO A 27 7.50 -7.19 -5.46
N GLY A 28 7.61 -8.26 -4.68
CA GLY A 28 7.11 -9.56 -5.13
C GLY A 28 5.62 -9.46 -5.46
N PRO A 29 5.02 -10.47 -6.10
CA PRO A 29 3.57 -10.59 -6.16
C PRO A 29 3.07 -10.63 -4.71
N GLY A 30 2.66 -9.47 -4.20
CA GLY A 30 2.26 -9.26 -2.82
C GLY A 30 0.87 -9.82 -2.59
N GLU A 31 0.66 -11.10 -2.89
CA GLU A 31 -0.43 -11.86 -2.30
C GLU A 31 0.02 -12.28 -0.90
N GLN A 32 0.10 -11.31 0.01
CA GLN A 32 -0.18 -11.68 1.38
C GLN A 32 -1.61 -12.23 1.34
N ASN A 33 -1.78 -13.50 1.72
CA ASN A 33 -3.08 -14.14 1.85
C ASN A 33 -3.85 -13.44 2.97
N LEU A 34 -4.29 -12.21 2.73
CA LEU A 34 -5.10 -11.45 3.65
C LEU A 34 -6.40 -12.21 3.82
N ALA A 35 -6.82 -12.38 5.08
CA ALA A 35 -8.06 -13.03 5.39
C ALA A 35 -9.21 -12.34 4.63
N VAL A 36 -9.95 -13.12 3.86
CA VAL A 36 -11.08 -12.63 3.08
C VAL A 36 -12.31 -12.61 3.97
N GLN A 37 -12.97 -11.45 4.03
CA GLN A 37 -14.27 -11.33 4.66
C GLN A 37 -15.33 -11.14 3.59
N LYS A 38 -16.28 -12.08 3.53
CA LYS A 38 -17.48 -11.91 2.69
C LYS A 38 -18.40 -10.90 3.38
N LEU A 39 -18.85 -9.89 2.64
CA LEU A 39 -19.85 -8.96 3.13
C LEU A 39 -21.21 -9.66 3.15
N THR A 40 -21.96 -9.44 4.22
CA THR A 40 -23.33 -9.98 4.37
C THR A 40 -24.31 -9.32 3.39
N LYS A 41 -24.04 -8.06 3.01
CA LYS A 41 -24.81 -7.28 2.04
C LYS A 41 -23.87 -6.62 1.04
N THR A 42 -24.15 -6.78 -0.24
CA THR A 42 -23.32 -6.28 -1.35
C THR A 42 -23.49 -4.78 -1.63
N ASP A 43 -24.45 -4.12 -0.99
CA ASP A 43 -24.82 -2.72 -1.20
C ASP A 43 -24.51 -1.83 0.01
N SER A 44 -23.94 -2.40 1.08
CA SER A 44 -23.84 -1.73 2.37
C SER A 44 -22.50 -2.02 3.05
N ILE A 45 -21.86 -0.96 3.55
CA ILE A 45 -20.67 -1.08 4.40
C ILE A 45 -21.12 -1.38 5.84
N PRO A 46 -20.61 -2.44 6.50
CA PRO A 46 -20.96 -2.73 7.89
C PRO A 46 -20.52 -1.61 8.84
N THR A 47 -21.41 -1.19 9.74
CA THR A 47 -21.11 -0.15 10.75
C THR A 47 -20.00 -0.57 11.71
N THR A 48 -19.80 -1.87 11.90
CA THR A 48 -18.75 -2.45 12.75
C THR A 48 -17.35 -2.29 12.19
N TRP A 49 -17.19 -1.87 10.93
CA TRP A 49 -15.88 -1.67 10.32
C TRP A 49 -15.17 -0.40 10.79
N GLY A 50 -15.90 0.47 11.50
CA GLY A 50 -15.35 1.69 12.08
C GLY A 50 -15.27 2.83 11.08
N LYS A 51 -14.23 3.67 11.21
CA LYS A 51 -14.10 4.92 10.45
C LYS A 51 -13.41 4.68 9.12
N LEU A 52 -13.86 5.34 8.06
CA LEU A 52 -13.10 5.42 6.81
C LEU A 52 -11.84 6.26 7.05
N VAL A 53 -10.67 5.63 6.99
CA VAL A 53 -9.38 6.25 7.27
C VAL A 53 -8.60 6.61 6.01
N SER A 54 -8.89 5.96 4.88
CA SER A 54 -8.25 6.26 3.59
C SER A 54 -9.10 5.79 2.42
N VAL A 55 -8.84 6.41 1.27
CA VAL A 55 -9.33 5.99 -0.05
C VAL A 55 -8.14 6.04 -0.99
N SER A 56 -7.87 4.96 -1.71
CA SER A 56 -6.79 4.91 -2.69
C SER A 56 -7.31 4.46 -4.06
N SER A 57 -6.86 5.10 -5.13
CA SER A 57 -7.10 4.64 -6.50
C SER A 57 -6.34 3.34 -6.77
N VAL A 58 -6.92 2.46 -7.59
CA VAL A 58 -6.21 1.28 -8.12
C VAL A 58 -5.57 1.66 -9.46
N PRO A 59 -4.23 1.73 -9.57
CA PRO A 59 -3.58 2.11 -10.83
C PRO A 59 -3.96 1.14 -11.96
N GLY A 60 -4.35 1.68 -13.10
CA GLY A 60 -4.70 0.88 -14.28
C GLY A 60 -6.12 0.31 -14.30
N ILE A 61 -6.96 0.60 -13.30
CA ILE A 61 -8.38 0.25 -13.31
C ILE A 61 -9.22 1.50 -13.04
N GLU A 62 -9.78 2.09 -14.09
CA GLU A 62 -10.61 3.29 -13.99
C GLU A 62 -11.85 3.05 -13.13
N HIS A 63 -12.29 4.08 -12.42
CA HIS A 63 -13.46 4.07 -11.53
C HIS A 63 -13.39 3.14 -10.32
N TRP A 64 -12.34 2.34 -10.16
CA TRP A 64 -12.14 1.50 -8.98
C TRP A 64 -11.27 2.20 -7.94
N VAL A 65 -11.81 2.26 -6.72
CA VAL A 65 -11.12 2.73 -5.53
C VAL A 65 -11.11 1.65 -4.46
N GLN A 66 -10.08 1.68 -3.63
CA GLN A 66 -9.98 0.87 -2.42
C GLN A 66 -10.38 1.75 -1.24
N LEU A 67 -11.44 1.35 -0.54
CA LEU A 67 -11.86 1.99 0.71
C LEU A 67 -11.18 1.29 1.89
N TRP A 68 -10.67 2.06 2.84
CA TRP A 68 -9.94 1.56 4.01
C TRP A 68 -10.62 2.01 5.29
N PHE A 69 -11.02 1.05 6.12
CA PHE A 69 -11.70 1.28 7.39
C PHE A 69 -10.83 0.81 8.55
N GLN A 70 -10.93 1.50 9.68
CA GLN A 70 -10.29 1.12 10.94
C GLN A 70 -11.31 1.11 12.06
N ASP A 71 -11.40 -0.01 12.78
CA ASP A 71 -12.18 -0.10 14.01
C ASP A 71 -11.39 0.36 15.24
N ASP A 72 -12.08 0.49 16.38
CA ASP A 72 -11.48 0.92 17.65
C ASP A 72 -10.44 -0.09 18.19
N GLY A 73 -10.49 -1.35 17.73
CA GLY A 73 -9.48 -2.37 18.01
C GLY A 73 -8.24 -2.26 17.11
N GLY A 74 -8.23 -1.32 16.16
CA GLY A 74 -7.13 -1.09 15.24
C GLY A 74 -7.09 -2.06 14.05
N VAL A 75 -8.11 -2.91 13.86
CA VAL A 75 -8.19 -3.83 12.72
C VAL A 75 -8.55 -3.02 11.48
N ILE A 76 -7.76 -3.20 10.41
CA ILE A 76 -7.98 -2.56 9.13
C ILE A 76 -8.80 -3.49 8.23
N ARG A 77 -9.83 -2.94 7.60
CA ARG A 77 -10.63 -3.63 6.59
C ARG A 77 -10.60 -2.83 5.30
N MET A 78 -10.32 -3.51 4.20
CA MET A 78 -10.31 -2.88 2.88
C MET A 78 -11.33 -3.53 1.96
N VAL A 79 -12.05 -2.72 1.19
CA VAL A 79 -13.03 -3.22 0.20
C VAL A 79 -12.94 -2.41 -1.09
N PRO A 80 -12.87 -3.07 -2.26
CA PRO A 80 -12.97 -2.38 -3.53
C PRO A 80 -14.38 -1.82 -3.76
N TYR A 81 -14.44 -0.61 -4.32
CA TYR A 81 -15.67 0.09 -4.68
C TYR A 81 -15.52 0.70 -6.07
N ASN A 82 -16.50 0.48 -6.94
CA ASN A 82 -16.59 1.13 -8.24
C ASN A 82 -17.52 2.34 -8.11
N VAL A 83 -16.94 3.53 -8.31
CA VAL A 83 -17.66 4.81 -8.14
C VAL A 83 -18.62 5.11 -9.29
N SER A 84 -18.40 4.55 -10.48
CA SER A 84 -19.26 4.75 -11.66
C SER A 84 -20.60 4.04 -11.47
N ASP A 85 -20.54 2.79 -11.03
CA ASP A 85 -21.71 1.90 -11.03
C ASP A 85 -22.32 1.76 -9.63
N ASN A 86 -21.81 2.53 -8.66
CA ASN A 86 -22.16 2.45 -7.24
C ASN A 86 -22.11 1.00 -6.73
N PHE A 87 -21.03 0.30 -7.04
CA PHE A 87 -20.89 -1.12 -6.77
C PHE A 87 -19.81 -1.37 -5.71
N LEU A 88 -20.21 -2.01 -4.60
CA LEU A 88 -19.30 -2.46 -3.56
C LEU A 88 -18.98 -3.95 -3.74
N SER A 89 -17.69 -4.29 -3.71
CA SER A 89 -17.27 -5.69 -3.77
C SER A 89 -17.89 -6.50 -2.63
N SER A 90 -18.35 -7.71 -2.94
CA SER A 90 -18.84 -8.68 -1.95
C SER A 90 -17.75 -9.25 -1.05
N GLN A 91 -16.49 -8.93 -1.35
CA GLN A 91 -15.32 -9.41 -0.62
C GLN A 91 -14.46 -8.23 -0.18
N GLY A 92 -14.26 -8.14 1.13
CA GLY A 92 -13.24 -7.33 1.76
C GLY A 92 -12.02 -8.17 2.15
N ARG A 93 -10.92 -7.49 2.48
CA ARG A 93 -9.74 -8.09 3.10
C ARG A 93 -9.56 -7.52 4.50
N ILE A 94 -9.11 -8.35 5.42
CA ILE A 94 -8.80 -7.99 6.81
C ILE A 94 -7.29 -7.97 6.99
N ILE A 95 -6.81 -6.91 7.66
CA ILE A 95 -5.43 -6.78 8.13
C ILE A 95 -5.52 -6.54 9.64
N SER A 96 -5.12 -7.54 10.41
CA SER A 96 -4.96 -7.42 11.86
C SER A 96 -3.58 -6.84 12.17
N ARG A 97 -3.48 -6.08 13.27
CA ARG A 97 -2.18 -5.78 13.87
C ARG A 97 -1.81 -6.93 14.79
N ASP A 98 -0.60 -7.46 14.61
CA ASP A 98 0.04 -8.38 15.55
C ASP A 98 0.48 -7.65 16.83
#